data_AF-A0A5E4JDS7-F1
#
_entry.id   AF-A0A5E4JDS7-F1
#
_cell.length_a   1.000
_cell.length_b   1.000
_cell.length_c   1.000
_cell.angle_alpha   90.00
_cell.angle_beta   90.00
_cell.angle_gamma   90.00
#
_symmetry.space_group_name_H-M   'P 1'
#
loop_
_entity.id
_entity.type
_entity.pdbx_description
1 polymer ?
#
loop_
_entity_poly.entity_id
_entity_poly.type
_entity_poly.pdbx_seq_one_letter_code
_entity_poly.pdbx_strand_id
1 'polypeptide(L)'
;MFKRMLRSFAGKVLADDTSQPLSQIDFLRDFLSRHKYVFTTDFEENLMVLKRKHLVDSFLVTNLDGSIVVSTEGDGHTEGIMGTAMLSYIKSEMPDSESVLIKRQGHWFMLFPLNKKVFIVKAGSELSNIELKALAFELDGLMQVNKQSEKKRVNQVA
;
A
#
# COMPACT_ATOMS: atom_id res chain seq x y z
N MET A 1 40.26 15.23 14.34
CA MET A 1 40.10 14.50 15.61
C MET A 1 38.63 14.29 15.99
N PHE A 2 37.82 15.36 16.04
CA PHE A 2 36.40 15.33 16.44
C PHE A 2 35.48 14.36 15.65
N LYS A 3 35.61 14.32 14.30
CA LYS A 3 34.83 13.39 13.45
C LYS A 3 35.05 11.91 13.77
N ARG A 4 36.24 11.55 14.25
CA ARG A 4 36.61 10.16 14.55
C ARG A 4 36.02 9.72 15.89
N MET A 5 35.93 10.66 16.84
CA MET A 5 35.28 10.48 18.13
C MET A 5 33.74 10.39 17.98
N LEU A 6 33.14 11.25 17.15
CA LEU A 6 31.71 11.18 16.80
C LEU A 6 31.33 9.86 16.12
N ARG A 7 32.15 9.35 15.18
CA ARG A 7 31.94 8.03 14.58
C ARG A 7 32.05 6.89 15.60
N SER A 8 33.02 6.96 16.51
CA SER A 8 33.19 5.95 17.55
C SER A 8 32.04 5.96 18.56
N PHE A 9 31.49 7.14 18.85
CA PHE A 9 30.37 7.29 19.78
C PHE A 9 29.06 6.84 19.12
N ALA A 10 28.78 7.29 17.89
CA ALA A 10 27.62 6.84 17.12
C ALA A 10 27.65 5.33 16.87
N GLY A 11 28.82 4.75 16.60
CA GLY A 11 28.99 3.30 16.47
C GLY A 11 28.74 2.53 17.76
N LYS A 12 29.04 3.10 18.93
CA LYS A 12 28.72 2.49 20.23
C LYS A 12 27.25 2.64 20.59
N VAL A 13 26.64 3.80 20.34
CA VAL A 13 25.20 4.04 20.58
C VAL A 13 24.33 3.18 19.66
N LEU A 14 24.76 2.94 18.41
CA LEU A 14 24.09 2.00 17.49
C LEU A 14 24.26 0.52 17.89
N ALA A 15 25.31 0.19 18.66
CA ALA A 15 25.62 -1.19 19.02
C ALA A 15 24.91 -1.67 20.30
N ASP A 16 24.42 -0.76 21.15
CA ASP A 16 24.14 -1.10 22.56
C ASP A 16 22.66 -1.26 22.94
N ASP A 17 21.68 -1.05 22.06
CA ASP A 17 20.27 -1.37 22.42
C ASP A 17 19.29 -1.53 21.24
N THR A 18 19.79 -1.97 20.09
CA THR A 18 18.94 -2.52 19.03
C THR A 18 19.47 -3.89 18.67
N SER A 19 19.11 -4.91 19.45
CA SER A 19 19.16 -6.27 18.96
C SER A 19 18.28 -6.31 17.71
N GLN A 20 18.89 -6.13 16.54
CA GLN A 20 18.19 -6.29 15.28
C GLN A 20 17.51 -7.66 15.37
N PRO A 21 16.21 -7.76 15.10
CA PRO A 21 15.48 -9.01 15.19
C PRO A 21 15.92 -9.91 14.03
N LEU A 22 17.15 -10.42 14.10
CA LEU A 22 17.87 -11.06 13.00
C LEU A 22 17.09 -12.28 12.50
N SER A 23 16.46 -13.04 13.40
CA SER A 23 15.62 -14.17 13.02
C SER A 23 14.36 -13.75 12.26
N GLN A 24 13.73 -12.62 12.62
CA GLN A 24 12.59 -12.06 11.89
C GLN A 24 13.02 -11.45 10.54
N ILE A 25 14.18 -10.81 10.49
CA ILE A 25 14.78 -10.26 9.26
C ILE A 25 15.15 -11.39 8.30
N ASP A 26 15.74 -12.47 8.80
CA ASP A 26 16.10 -13.64 8.02
C ASP A 26 14.85 -14.39 7.55
N PHE A 27 13.80 -14.49 8.39
CA PHE A 27 12.49 -15.00 7.99
C PHE A 27 11.86 -14.15 6.87
N LEU A 28 11.87 -12.82 7.00
CA LEU A 28 11.40 -11.90 5.97
C LEU A 28 12.21 -12.05 4.68
N ARG A 29 13.54 -12.16 4.76
CA ARG A 29 14.40 -12.39 3.59
C ARG A 29 14.15 -13.73 2.92
N ASP A 30 14.00 -14.80 3.70
CA ASP A 30 13.68 -16.13 3.19
C ASP A 30 12.30 -16.12 2.51
N PHE A 31 11.30 -15.50 3.15
CA PHE A 31 9.97 -15.29 2.58
C PHE A 31 10.02 -14.51 1.27
N LEU A 32 10.69 -13.35 1.24
CA LEU A 32 10.80 -12.50 0.05
C LEU A 32 11.60 -13.16 -1.08
N SER A 33 12.65 -13.93 -0.77
CA SER A 33 13.48 -14.61 -1.77
C SER A 33 12.79 -15.79 -2.45
N ARG A 34 11.87 -16.46 -1.74
CA ARG A 34 11.06 -17.57 -2.27
C ARG A 34 9.89 -17.10 -3.12
N HIS A 35 9.40 -15.88 -2.88
CA HIS A 35 8.30 -15.30 -3.64
C HIS A 35 8.82 -14.40 -4.76
N LYS A 36 9.31 -15.00 -5.85
CA LYS A 36 9.41 -14.28 -7.12
C LYS A 36 7.99 -13.98 -7.59
N TYR A 37 7.53 -12.76 -7.40
CA TYR A 37 6.23 -12.31 -7.86
C TYR A 37 6.22 -12.26 -9.38
N VAL A 38 5.61 -13.27 -10.01
CA VAL A 38 5.36 -13.30 -11.45
C VAL A 38 3.96 -12.75 -11.68
N PHE A 39 3.87 -11.60 -12.34
CA PHE A 39 2.59 -11.08 -12.80
C PHE A 39 2.07 -11.93 -13.96
N THR A 40 0.78 -12.22 -13.97
CA THR A 40 0.09 -12.97 -15.03
C THR A 40 -0.67 -12.01 -15.95
N THR A 41 -1.37 -12.53 -16.95
CA THR A 41 -2.29 -11.71 -17.77
C THR A 41 -3.64 -11.49 -17.09
N ASP A 42 -3.93 -12.22 -16.01
CA ASP A 42 -5.19 -12.12 -15.28
C ASP A 42 -5.11 -10.97 -14.27
N PHE A 43 -6.04 -10.02 -14.38
CA PHE A 43 -6.07 -8.84 -13.52
C PHE A 43 -6.33 -9.20 -12.05
N GLU A 44 -7.28 -10.09 -11.78
CA GLU A 44 -7.65 -10.49 -10.42
C GLU A 44 -6.53 -11.29 -9.74
N GLU A 45 -5.87 -12.15 -10.50
CA GLU A 45 -4.70 -12.88 -9.99
C GLU A 45 -3.56 -11.93 -9.60
N ASN A 46 -3.33 -10.90 -10.42
CA ASN A 46 -2.33 -9.87 -10.12
C ASN A 46 -2.70 -9.04 -8.89
N LEU A 47 -3.98 -8.78 -8.62
CA LEU A 47 -4.41 -8.15 -7.37
C LEU A 47 -4.07 -9.01 -6.15
N MET A 48 -4.29 -10.33 -6.24
CA MET A 48 -3.95 -11.27 -5.17
C MET A 48 -2.43 -11.37 -4.96
N VAL A 49 -1.64 -11.28 -6.03
CA VAL A 49 -0.18 -11.16 -5.97
C VAL A 49 0.24 -9.90 -5.21
N LEU A 50 -0.37 -8.75 -5.50
CA LEU A 50 -0.09 -7.49 -4.80
C LEU A 50 -0.46 -7.56 -3.31
N LYS A 51 -1.60 -8.16 -2.95
CA LYS A 51 -1.99 -8.35 -1.53
C LYS A 51 -0.91 -9.10 -0.76
N ARG A 52 -0.45 -10.22 -1.30
CA ARG A 52 0.61 -11.03 -0.68
C ARG A 52 1.94 -10.30 -0.62
N LYS A 53 2.31 -9.59 -1.69
CA LYS A 53 3.57 -8.84 -1.77
C LYS A 53 3.68 -7.75 -0.72
N HIS A 54 2.60 -7.01 -0.50
CA HIS A 54 2.56 -5.91 0.46
C HIS A 54 2.04 -6.31 1.84
N LEU A 55 1.77 -7.61 2.06
CA LEU A 55 1.24 -8.15 3.32
C LEU A 55 -0.03 -7.43 3.80
N VAL A 56 -0.95 -7.13 2.86
CA VAL A 56 -2.21 -6.45 3.15
C VAL A 56 -3.39 -7.42 3.09
N ASP A 57 -4.33 -7.24 4.02
CA ASP A 57 -5.54 -8.07 4.12
C ASP A 57 -6.51 -7.76 2.98
N SER A 58 -6.64 -6.47 2.63
CA SER A 58 -7.40 -6.02 1.47
C SER A 58 -7.03 -4.59 1.07
N PHE A 59 -7.36 -4.25 -0.16
CA PHE A 59 -7.38 -2.87 -0.61
C PHE A 59 -8.61 -2.60 -1.48
N LEU A 60 -9.00 -1.33 -1.47
CA LEU A 60 -10.09 -0.73 -2.20
C LEU A 60 -9.59 0.60 -2.78
N VAL A 61 -9.78 0.80 -4.08
CA VAL A 61 -9.44 2.03 -4.79
C VAL A 61 -10.74 2.69 -5.22
N THR A 62 -10.90 3.96 -4.86
CA THR A 62 -12.09 4.75 -5.21
C THR A 62 -11.68 6.07 -5.88
N ASN A 63 -12.60 6.64 -6.66
CA ASN A 63 -12.50 8.04 -7.06
C ASN A 63 -12.88 8.95 -5.89
N LEU A 64 -12.65 10.26 -6.02
CA LEU A 64 -12.96 11.25 -4.97
C LEU A 64 -14.46 11.38 -4.65
N ASP A 65 -15.34 10.82 -5.46
CA ASP A 65 -16.79 10.75 -5.23
C ASP A 65 -17.22 9.47 -4.49
N GLY A 66 -16.27 8.59 -4.14
CA GLY A 66 -16.52 7.30 -3.50
C GLY A 66 -16.89 6.17 -4.46
N SER A 67 -16.94 6.42 -5.78
CA SER A 67 -17.16 5.35 -6.76
C SER A 67 -15.98 4.38 -6.80
N ILE A 68 -16.28 3.08 -6.81
CA ILE A 68 -15.28 2.02 -6.74
C ILE A 68 -14.59 1.84 -8.10
N VAL A 69 -13.26 1.79 -8.08
CA VAL A 69 -12.44 1.46 -9.25
C VAL A 69 -11.95 0.01 -9.18
N VAL A 70 -11.49 -0.43 -8.00
CA VAL A 70 -10.98 -1.78 -7.75
C VAL A 70 -11.27 -2.15 -6.31
N SER A 71 -11.68 -3.40 -6.06
CA SER A 71 -11.86 -3.95 -4.72
C SER A 71 -11.41 -5.41 -4.69
N THR A 72 -10.76 -5.82 -3.60
CA THR A 72 -10.30 -7.22 -3.42
C THR A 72 -11.18 -8.04 -2.48
N GLU A 73 -12.20 -7.43 -1.87
CA GLU A 73 -13.16 -8.09 -0.96
C GLU A 73 -14.61 -8.03 -1.47
N GLY A 74 -14.84 -7.61 -2.71
CA GLY A 74 -16.18 -7.48 -3.29
C GLY A 74 -16.79 -6.09 -3.06
N ASP A 75 -18.05 -6.02 -2.61
CA ASP A 75 -18.80 -4.76 -2.47
C ASP A 75 -18.26 -3.87 -1.34
N GLY A 76 -17.28 -3.04 -1.70
CA GLY A 76 -16.66 -2.05 -0.83
C GLY A 76 -17.37 -0.71 -0.79
N HIS A 77 -18.64 -0.59 -1.21
CA HIS A 77 -19.29 0.72 -1.39
C HIS A 77 -19.33 1.55 -0.12
N THR A 78 -19.76 0.93 0.99
CA THR A 78 -19.83 1.60 2.30
C THR A 78 -18.46 2.09 2.74
N GLU A 79 -17.42 1.26 2.56
CA GLU A 79 -16.05 1.61 2.93
C GLU A 79 -15.46 2.69 2.02
N GLY A 80 -15.76 2.64 0.73
CA GLY A 80 -15.35 3.63 -0.26
C GLY A 80 -15.91 5.02 0.05
N ILE A 81 -17.22 5.10 0.30
CA ILE A 81 -17.88 6.35 0.68
C ILE A 81 -17.35 6.86 2.01
N MET A 82 -17.29 6.00 3.04
CA MET A 82 -16.81 6.37 4.37
C MET A 82 -15.36 6.87 4.33
N GLY A 83 -14.46 6.12 3.68
CA GLY A 83 -13.04 6.45 3.58
C GLY A 83 -12.80 7.76 2.82
N THR A 84 -13.53 7.97 1.73
CA THR A 84 -13.42 9.20 0.92
C THR A 84 -13.96 10.41 1.66
N ALA A 85 -15.10 10.29 2.34
CA ALA A 85 -15.67 11.36 3.17
C ALA A 85 -14.73 11.72 4.32
N MET A 86 -14.17 10.71 4.99
CA MET A 86 -13.22 10.90 6.10
C MET A 86 -11.95 11.60 5.65
N LEU A 87 -11.35 11.17 4.54
CA LEU A 87 -10.16 11.80 3.99
C LEU A 87 -10.45 13.25 3.57
N SER A 88 -11.63 13.50 2.98
CA SER A 88 -12.04 14.85 2.57
C SER A 88 -12.18 15.80 3.75
N TYR A 89 -12.79 15.33 4.85
CA TYR A 89 -12.87 16.09 6.10
C TYR A 89 -11.48 16.36 6.69
N ILE A 90 -10.62 15.34 6.77
CA ILE A 90 -9.26 15.53 7.30
C ILE A 90 -8.48 16.53 6.46
N LYS A 91 -8.65 16.52 5.12
CA LYS A 91 -8.02 17.50 4.25
C LYS A 91 -8.62 18.91 4.31
N SER A 92 -9.87 19.08 4.74
CA SER A 92 -10.42 20.41 4.96
C SER A 92 -9.82 21.06 6.21
N GLU A 93 -9.55 20.27 7.24
CA GLU A 93 -8.95 20.74 8.49
C GLU A 93 -7.41 20.77 8.46
N MET A 94 -6.80 19.83 7.75
CA MET A 94 -5.35 19.61 7.64
C MET A 94 -4.96 19.33 6.16
N PRO A 95 -4.84 20.38 5.33
CA PRO A 95 -4.64 20.23 3.88
C PRO A 95 -3.34 19.53 3.45
N ASP A 96 -2.32 19.57 4.29
CA ASP A 96 -0.99 18.98 4.11
C ASP A 96 -0.90 17.51 4.53
N SER A 97 -1.99 16.92 5.03
CA SER A 97 -2.06 15.50 5.38
C SER A 97 -1.74 14.59 4.18
N GLU A 98 -0.70 13.76 4.34
CA GLU A 98 -0.28 12.79 3.31
C GLU A 98 -1.11 11.50 3.37
N SER A 99 -1.41 11.00 4.56
CA SER A 99 -2.09 9.73 4.81
C SER A 99 -2.84 9.76 6.13
N VAL A 100 -3.80 8.86 6.29
CA VAL A 100 -4.57 8.70 7.53
C VAL A 100 -4.51 7.24 7.92
N LEU A 101 -4.04 6.96 9.14
CA LEU A 101 -3.92 5.60 9.66
C LEU A 101 -4.84 5.47 10.89
N ILE A 102 -5.72 4.47 10.88
CA ILE A 102 -6.71 4.26 11.93
C ILE A 102 -6.63 2.81 12.37
N LYS A 103 -6.34 2.58 13.66
CA LYS A 103 -6.38 1.24 14.25
C LYS A 103 -7.80 0.94 14.73
N ARG A 104 -8.43 -0.11 14.19
CA ARG A 104 -9.79 -0.53 14.55
C ARG A 104 -9.87 -2.05 14.64
N GLN A 105 -10.40 -2.56 15.75
CA GLN A 105 -10.71 -3.99 15.93
C GLN A 105 -9.52 -4.93 15.62
N GLY A 106 -8.29 -4.50 15.93
CA GLY A 106 -7.09 -5.31 15.70
C GLY A 106 -6.47 -5.17 14.30
N HIS A 107 -7.09 -4.41 13.39
CA HIS A 107 -6.56 -4.13 12.06
C HIS A 107 -6.25 -2.65 11.87
N TRP A 108 -5.38 -2.35 10.92
CA TRP A 108 -5.12 -1.01 10.44
C TRP A 108 -5.97 -0.71 9.22
N PHE A 109 -6.66 0.42 9.25
CA PHE A 109 -7.41 1.00 8.16
C PHE A 109 -6.68 2.26 7.72
N MET A 110 -6.13 2.24 6.52
CA MET A 110 -5.21 3.25 6.03
C MET A 110 -5.76 3.91 4.77
N LEU A 111 -5.83 5.23 4.76
CA LEU A 111 -6.30 6.04 3.65
C LEU A 111 -5.12 6.82 3.07
N PHE A 112 -4.96 6.73 1.76
CA PHE A 112 -3.90 7.42 1.04
C PHE A 112 -4.42 7.99 -0.29
N PRO A 113 -4.36 9.32 -0.51
CA PRO A 113 -4.70 9.93 -1.79
C PRO A 113 -3.55 9.83 -2.80
N LEU A 114 -3.84 9.40 -4.02
CA LEU A 114 -2.90 9.45 -5.15
C LEU A 114 -3.66 9.62 -6.47
N ASN A 115 -3.17 10.49 -7.37
CA ASN A 115 -3.71 10.66 -8.72
C ASN A 115 -5.25 10.85 -8.79
N LYS A 116 -5.81 11.68 -7.90
CA LYS A 116 -7.26 11.91 -7.76
C LYS A 116 -8.08 10.65 -7.42
N LYS A 117 -7.44 9.68 -6.76
CA LYS A 117 -8.08 8.49 -6.20
C LYS A 117 -7.78 8.41 -4.71
N VAL A 118 -8.62 7.69 -4.00
CA VAL A 118 -8.42 7.32 -2.60
C VAL A 118 -8.14 5.83 -2.55
N PHE A 119 -6.97 5.50 -2.02
CA PHE A 119 -6.55 4.13 -1.74
C PHE A 119 -6.87 3.85 -0.28
N ILE A 120 -7.65 2.79 -0.07
CA ILE A 120 -8.10 2.32 1.23
C ILE A 120 -7.48 0.96 1.42
N VAL A 121 -6.65 0.78 2.44
CA VAL A 121 -5.88 -0.43 2.69
C VAL A 121 -6.18 -0.94 4.08
N LYS A 122 -6.45 -2.24 4.19
CA LYS A 122 -6.55 -2.97 5.46
C LYS A 122 -5.37 -3.91 5.63
N ALA A 123 -4.76 -3.91 6.80
CA ALA A 123 -3.68 -4.84 7.13
C ALA A 123 -3.59 -5.11 8.63
N GLY A 124 -2.97 -6.23 9.00
CA GLY A 124 -2.65 -6.54 10.40
C GLY A 124 -1.58 -5.63 11.02
N SER A 125 -0.75 -4.98 10.19
CA SER A 125 0.29 -4.03 10.60
C SER A 125 0.12 -2.67 9.91
N GLU A 126 0.66 -1.62 10.50
CA GLU A 126 0.74 -0.33 9.83
C GLU A 126 1.73 -0.42 8.66
N LEU A 127 1.40 0.25 7.56
CA LEU A 127 2.33 0.47 6.46
C LEU A 127 2.85 1.90 6.57
N SER A 128 4.14 2.08 6.36
CA SER A 128 4.75 3.39 6.21
C SER A 128 4.22 4.10 4.97
N ASN A 129 4.36 5.42 4.92
CA ASN A 129 3.98 6.20 3.73
C ASN A 129 4.73 5.75 2.46
N ILE A 130 5.94 5.20 2.60
CA ILE A 130 6.71 4.67 1.48
C ILE A 130 6.04 3.40 0.95
N GLU A 131 5.63 2.49 1.83
CA GLU A 131 4.94 1.25 1.46
C GLU A 131 3.58 1.53 0.84
N LEU A 132 2.80 2.45 1.42
CA LEU A 132 1.52 2.88 0.85
C LEU A 132 1.68 3.49 -0.55
N LYS A 133 2.69 4.35 -0.75
CA LYS A 133 3.00 4.92 -2.07
C LYS A 133 3.41 3.84 -3.06
N ALA A 134 4.26 2.89 -2.65
CA ALA A 134 4.70 1.79 -3.51
C ALA A 134 3.52 0.92 -3.96
N LEU A 135 2.64 0.52 -3.04
CA LEU A 135 1.41 -0.22 -3.34
C LEU A 135 0.51 0.57 -4.30
N ALA A 136 0.31 1.87 -4.04
CA ALA A 136 -0.54 2.71 -4.88
C ALA A 136 0.00 2.87 -6.31
N PHE A 137 1.31 3.01 -6.49
CA PHE A 137 1.93 3.05 -7.81
C PHE A 137 1.80 1.72 -8.57
N GLU A 138 2.01 0.60 -7.89
CA GLU A 138 1.86 -0.73 -8.50
C GLU A 138 0.42 -1.00 -8.91
N LEU A 139 -0.55 -0.64 -8.06
CA LEU A 139 -1.97 -0.72 -8.38
C LEU A 139 -2.35 0.17 -9.56
N ASP A 140 -1.87 1.43 -9.58
CA ASP A 140 -2.17 2.33 -10.69
C ASP A 140 -1.57 1.84 -12.01
N GLY A 141 -0.34 1.32 -11.98
CA GLY A 141 0.28 0.67 -13.13
C GLY A 141 -0.54 -0.52 -13.65
N LEU A 142 -0.97 -1.41 -12.75
CA LEU A 142 -1.79 -2.57 -13.11
C LEU A 142 -3.14 -2.16 -13.72
N MET A 143 -3.82 -1.16 -13.14
CA MET A 143 -5.08 -0.62 -13.67
C MET A 143 -4.91 -0.01 -15.06
N GLN A 144 -3.80 0.67 -15.33
CA GLN A 144 -3.54 1.27 -16.64
C GLN A 144 -3.32 0.20 -17.73
N VAL A 145 -2.58 -0.86 -17.41
CA VAL A 145 -2.36 -2.01 -18.32
C VAL A 145 -3.68 -2.72 -18.63
N ASN A 146 -4.55 -2.90 -17.63
CA ASN A 146 -5.85 -3.52 -17.83
C ASN A 146 -6.74 -2.69 -18.80
N LYS A 147 -6.84 -1.37 -18.58
CA LYS A 147 -7.62 -0.47 -19.46
C LYS A 147 -7.14 -0.48 -20.92
N GLN A 148 -5.84 -0.61 -21.16
CA GLN A 148 -5.29 -0.70 -22.52
C GLN A 148 -5.65 -2.04 -23.18
N SER A 149 -5.64 -3.12 -22.40
CA SER A 149 -5.97 -4.46 -22.88
C SER A 149 -7.45 -4.58 -23.29
N GLU A 150 -8.35 -3.97 -22.51
CA GLU A 150 -9.78 -3.88 -22.84
C GLU A 150 -10.03 -3.08 -24.13
N LYS A 151 -9.39 -1.90 -24.28
CA LYS A 151 -9.53 -1.09 -25.51
C LYS A 151 -9.09 -1.82 -26.78
N LYS A 152 -8.02 -2.61 -26.70
CA LYS A 152 -7.55 -3.43 -27.84
C LYS A 152 -8.54 -4.53 -28.21
N ARG A 153 -9.19 -5.16 -27.22
CA ARG A 153 -10.21 -6.19 -27.47
C ARG A 153 -11.45 -5.59 -28.12
N VAL A 154 -11.93 -4.42 -27.68
CA VAL A 154 -13.11 -3.77 -28.27
C VAL A 154 -12.89 -3.39 -29.74
N ASN A 155 -11.68 -2.92 -30.10
CA ASN A 155 -11.34 -2.54 -31.47
C ASN A 155 -11.10 -3.73 -32.43
N GLN A 156 -11.01 -4.97 -31.93
CA GLN A 156 -10.89 -6.17 -32.78
C GLN A 156 -12.24 -6.83 -33.09
N VAL A 157 -13.31 -6.38 -32.42
CA VAL A 157 -14.67 -6.94 -32.54
C VAL A 157 -15.62 -5.97 -33.27
N ALA A 158 -15.15 -4.76 -33.60
CA ALA A 158 -15.84 -3.76 -34.40
C ALA A 158 -15.27 -3.71 -35.83
#